data_AF-A0A0D2Y6G3-F1
#
_entry.id   AF-A0A0D2Y6G3-F1
#
_cell.length_a   1.000
_cell.length_b   1.000
_cell.length_c   1.000
_cell.angle_alpha   90.00
_cell.angle_beta   90.00
_cell.angle_gamma   90.00
#
_symmetry.space_group_name_H-M   'P 1'
#
loop_
_entity.id
_entity.type
_entity.pdbx_description
1 polymer ?
#
loop_
_entity_poly.entity_id
_entity_poly.type
_entity_poly.pdbx_seq_one_letter_code
_entity_poly.pdbx_strand_id
1 'polypeptide(L)'
;MFTEDYIQQSLFISSRGPSRGGLVVLLFSLLSITSSLYGTLLWALDSPGYIFQATNTTVAADQRQRNENPPYIIQLALDPTELRSTGEKLPQIIGAELFNPGLNYSLTGKVDNSHGTPEVVAPTRQGLGIGARICSCILFNEGSAVWNCTFNNAEAQSIIEGVTGLPEVHWNDATDEDMDSRYIRPNRVDNIWVSLGTGGGSAFMNQVFTVTKETRRHTFFQSTFKATMVTNPDIPFGQYEVADFVNRTWSTSTDQDSTKEANPLMGRIIYDIMGAQDQGASYQFGANTADNNNKSALQKNWGYYTPQVNNASMYSLISITTTKITLIRSETLSEAPEPFEKCERSNFQNEAFGGKVTQTDCTSSKAPDVKHGFFGQVDTAAVMITRGLGAARSNISAQSLDEKSLTWLGDHSGAIEALLTARAYSVSIDPSLVELSVDKLMVAMSSLQLFLTCLALVLAAVIWIGLMYSADGHWSSTLLGNLIHTTSEMNEANPGYVKKAPEITLLPMGRKKVLAVDGGTLTISNTGLTSMQPFATFDPFPGDPKGHMEVDAYSLSYGDQNTGRQRLLSSSEPNYMYRR
;
A
#
# COMPACT_ATOMS: atom_id res chain seq x y z
N MET A 1 30.43 34.67 31.77
CA MET A 1 30.54 34.71 33.25
C MET A 1 30.30 33.33 33.87
N PHE A 2 29.33 32.53 33.42
CA PHE A 2 29.07 31.17 33.96
C PHE A 2 29.73 30.01 33.17
N THR A 3 30.70 30.31 32.31
CA THR A 3 31.53 29.32 31.60
C THR A 3 32.93 29.28 32.20
N GLU A 4 33.04 29.40 33.53
CA GLU A 4 34.27 29.07 34.27
C GLU A 4 34.28 27.59 34.64
N ASP A 5 35.47 27.03 34.81
CA ASP A 5 35.73 25.60 35.05
C ASP A 5 34.84 25.05 36.18
N TYR A 6 34.35 23.81 36.05
CA TYR A 6 33.46 23.17 37.04
C TYR A 6 34.11 23.15 38.44
N ILE A 7 35.44 23.12 38.49
CA ILE A 7 36.25 23.22 39.70
C ILE A 7 36.08 24.60 40.36
N GLN A 8 36.11 25.69 39.59
CA GLN A 8 35.92 27.06 40.12
C GLN A 8 34.49 27.30 40.60
N GLN A 9 33.49 26.74 39.92
CA GLN A 9 32.09 26.81 40.34
C GLN A 9 31.86 26.05 41.67
N SER A 10 32.46 24.87 41.81
CA SER A 10 32.41 24.08 43.05
C SER A 10 33.10 24.79 44.22
N LEU A 11 34.27 25.41 43.98
CA LEU A 11 34.98 26.22 44.97
C LEU A 11 34.19 27.48 45.37
N PHE A 12 33.48 28.11 44.44
CA PHE A 12 32.60 29.25 44.74
C PHE A 12 31.40 28.86 45.62
N ILE A 13 30.77 27.71 45.34
CA ILE A 13 29.67 27.17 46.16
C ILE A 13 30.17 26.79 47.56
N SER A 14 31.33 26.12 47.65
CA SER A 14 31.93 25.69 48.91
C SER A 14 32.38 26.86 49.79
N SER A 15 32.89 27.94 49.20
CA SER A 15 33.40 29.11 49.94
C SER A 15 32.31 30.06 50.45
N ARG A 16 31.14 30.14 49.81
CA ARG A 16 30.06 31.07 50.20
C ARG A 16 28.90 30.44 50.97
N GLY A 17 28.90 29.13 51.21
CA GLY A 17 27.82 28.43 51.92
C GLY A 17 26.46 28.54 51.20
N PRO A 18 25.33 28.20 51.85
CA PRO A 18 23.99 28.22 51.26
C PRO A 18 23.45 29.66 51.12
N SER A 19 24.17 30.49 50.38
CA SER A 19 23.74 31.81 49.94
C SER A 19 22.87 31.69 48.68
N ARG A 20 21.93 32.62 48.46
CA ARG A 20 21.06 32.64 47.27
C ARG A 20 21.87 32.59 45.97
N GLY A 21 23.00 33.30 45.92
CA GLY A 21 23.91 33.27 44.77
C GLY A 21 24.60 31.91 44.57
N GLY A 22 24.99 31.22 45.65
CA GLY A 22 25.54 29.85 45.56
C GLY A 22 24.52 28.84 45.06
N LEU A 23 23.25 29.00 45.43
CA LEU A 23 22.15 28.14 44.96
C LEU A 23 21.86 28.34 43.47
N VAL A 24 21.92 29.59 42.97
CA VAL A 24 21.79 29.88 41.54
C VAL A 24 22.93 29.27 40.73
N VAL A 25 24.17 29.39 41.22
CA VAL A 25 25.34 28.78 40.55
C VAL A 25 25.22 27.25 40.54
N LEU A 26 24.85 26.63 41.66
CA LEU A 26 24.67 25.17 41.75
C LEU A 26 23.58 24.66 40.81
N LEU A 27 22.43 25.35 40.74
CA LEU A 27 21.36 25.00 39.80
C LEU A 27 21.82 25.12 38.35
N PHE A 28 22.56 26.18 38.01
CA PHE A 28 23.09 26.38 36.66
C PHE A 28 24.14 25.33 36.28
N SER A 29 25.02 24.93 37.21
CA SER A 29 26.02 23.87 36.98
C SER A 29 25.38 22.50 36.77
N LEU A 30 24.43 22.11 37.63
CA LEU A 30 23.66 20.87 37.46
C LEU A 30 22.91 20.88 36.12
N LEU A 31 22.37 22.03 35.72
CA LEU A 31 21.71 22.18 34.45
C LEU A 31 22.65 22.01 33.26
N SER A 32 23.83 22.62 33.31
CA SER A 32 24.83 22.51 32.24
C SER A 32 25.26 21.05 32.04
N ILE A 33 25.46 20.30 33.13
CA ILE A 33 25.83 18.88 33.09
C ILE A 33 24.67 18.04 32.53
N THR A 34 23.44 18.24 33.03
CA THR A 34 22.27 17.50 32.55
C THR A 34 21.92 17.84 31.11
N SER A 35 22.09 19.08 30.67
CA SER A 35 21.91 19.50 29.28
C SER A 35 22.98 18.94 28.35
N SER A 36 24.22 18.83 28.81
CA SER A 36 25.32 18.21 28.05
C SER A 36 25.12 16.69 27.91
N LEU A 37 24.69 16.02 28.99
CA LEU A 37 24.32 14.61 28.99
C LEU A 37 23.09 14.36 28.10
N TYR A 38 22.09 15.25 28.17
CA TYR A 38 20.91 15.24 27.29
C TYR A 38 21.32 15.35 25.81
N GLY A 39 22.17 16.33 25.47
CA GLY A 39 22.69 16.46 24.11
C GLY A 39 23.42 15.20 23.66
N THR A 40 24.31 14.67 24.48
CA THR A 40 25.07 13.45 24.16
C THR A 40 24.18 12.23 23.99
N LEU A 41 23.15 12.05 24.83
CA LEU A 41 22.18 10.96 24.71
C LEU A 41 21.30 11.11 23.48
N LEU A 42 20.89 12.35 23.15
CA LEU A 42 20.11 12.62 21.94
C LEU A 42 20.93 12.25 20.71
N TRP A 43 22.18 12.73 20.60
CA TRP A 43 23.09 12.38 19.50
C TRP A 43 23.45 10.89 19.43
N ALA A 44 23.66 10.22 20.57
CA ALA A 44 23.94 8.79 20.61
C ALA A 44 22.73 7.92 20.19
N LEU A 45 21.52 8.46 20.34
CA LEU A 45 20.28 7.81 19.94
C LEU A 45 19.77 8.29 18.57
N ASP A 46 20.36 9.34 17.98
CA ASP A 46 19.92 9.97 16.73
C ASP A 46 20.36 9.16 15.49
N SER A 47 19.99 7.89 15.48
CA SER A 47 19.82 7.13 14.25
C SER A 47 18.31 6.98 14.05
N PRO A 48 17.61 7.97 13.47
CA PRO A 48 16.23 7.78 13.04
C PRO A 48 16.27 6.76 11.89
N GLY A 49 16.18 5.48 12.24
CA GLY A 49 15.92 4.43 11.29
C GLY A 49 14.53 4.64 10.73
N TYR A 50 14.36 4.48 9.43
CA TYR A 50 13.04 4.26 8.90
C TYR A 50 12.77 2.76 8.95
N ILE A 51 11.63 2.37 9.51
CA ILE A 51 11.15 1.00 9.44
C ILE A 51 9.98 0.94 8.48
N PHE A 52 9.94 -0.11 7.68
CA PHE A 52 8.72 -0.46 6.96
C PHE A 52 7.80 -1.17 7.94
N GLN A 53 6.62 -0.59 8.16
CA GLN A 53 5.57 -1.24 8.92
C GLN A 53 4.43 -1.58 7.96
N ALA A 54 4.10 -2.87 7.91
CA ALA A 54 2.93 -3.35 7.21
C ALA A 54 1.67 -2.79 7.89
N THR A 55 0.88 -2.06 7.12
CA THR A 55 -0.41 -1.51 7.57
C THR A 55 -1.50 -1.98 6.63
N ASN A 56 -2.61 -2.42 7.21
CA ASN A 56 -3.75 -2.85 6.42
C ASN A 56 -4.56 -1.63 5.98
N THR A 57 -4.87 -1.57 4.69
CA THR A 57 -5.66 -0.51 4.08
C THR A 57 -6.51 -1.07 2.96
N THR A 58 -7.44 -0.28 2.41
CA THR A 58 -8.28 -0.73 1.29
C THR A 58 -7.69 -0.29 -0.04
N VAL A 59 -7.97 -1.01 -1.13
CA VAL A 59 -7.50 -0.61 -2.48
C VAL A 59 -8.01 0.79 -2.83
N ALA A 60 -9.25 1.13 -2.42
CA ALA A 60 -9.83 2.45 -2.64
C ALA A 60 -9.06 3.59 -1.93
N ALA A 61 -8.37 3.32 -0.82
CA ALA A 61 -7.60 4.34 -0.11
C ALA A 61 -6.39 4.84 -0.92
N ASP A 62 -5.79 3.95 -1.73
CA ASP A 62 -4.60 4.23 -2.53
C ASP A 62 -4.92 4.44 -4.03
N GLN A 63 -6.15 4.86 -4.35
CA GLN A 63 -6.65 4.96 -5.74
C GLN A 63 -5.80 5.85 -6.66
N ARG A 64 -5.09 6.86 -6.13
CA ARG A 64 -4.19 7.72 -6.92
C ARG A 64 -2.96 7.00 -7.45
N GLN A 65 -2.54 5.92 -6.79
CA GLN A 65 -1.39 5.12 -7.21
C GLN A 65 -1.82 3.88 -8.01
N ARG A 66 -3.12 3.67 -8.22
CA ARG A 66 -3.62 2.53 -8.99
C ARG A 66 -3.17 2.67 -10.44
N ASN A 67 -2.75 1.55 -11.02
CA ASN A 67 -2.52 1.46 -12.45
C ASN A 67 -3.86 1.61 -13.18
N GLU A 68 -3.92 2.45 -14.22
CA GLU A 68 -5.14 2.66 -15.00
C GLU A 68 -5.51 1.47 -15.87
N ASN A 69 -4.51 0.69 -16.32
CA ASN A 69 -4.71 -0.48 -17.17
C ASN A 69 -3.89 -1.67 -16.63
N PRO A 70 -4.24 -2.23 -15.45
CA PRO A 70 -3.55 -3.40 -14.94
C PRO A 70 -3.81 -4.61 -15.85
N PRO A 71 -2.83 -5.51 -16.05
CA PRO A 71 -3.07 -6.73 -16.81
C PRO A 71 -4.10 -7.60 -16.09
N TYR A 72 -5.13 -8.04 -16.81
CA TYR A 72 -6.14 -8.94 -16.24
C TYR A 72 -5.70 -10.42 -16.29
N ILE A 73 -4.70 -10.76 -17.11
CA ILE A 73 -4.17 -12.13 -17.25
C ILE A 73 -2.84 -12.25 -16.50
N ILE A 74 -2.73 -13.27 -15.66
CA ILE A 74 -1.53 -13.67 -14.95
C ILE A 74 -1.13 -15.06 -15.45
N GLN A 75 0.15 -15.23 -15.81
CA GLN A 75 0.69 -16.54 -16.17
C GLN A 75 1.59 -17.02 -15.05
N LEU A 76 1.30 -18.21 -14.52
CA LEU A 76 2.14 -18.87 -13.54
C LEU A 76 2.79 -20.09 -14.17
N ALA A 77 4.10 -20.06 -14.36
CA ALA A 77 4.85 -21.26 -14.72
C ALA A 77 5.33 -21.93 -13.43
N LEU A 78 4.90 -23.17 -13.19
CA LEU A 78 5.39 -23.98 -12.10
C LEU A 78 6.68 -24.66 -12.49
N ASP A 79 7.67 -24.57 -11.59
CA ASP A 79 8.86 -25.40 -11.61
C ASP A 79 8.79 -26.33 -10.39
N PRO A 80 8.80 -27.67 -10.58
CA PRO A 80 8.80 -28.64 -9.48
C PRO A 80 9.92 -28.46 -8.45
N THR A 81 11.00 -27.75 -8.81
CA THR A 81 12.13 -27.46 -7.92
C THR A 81 11.95 -26.20 -7.06
N GLU A 82 11.11 -25.25 -7.49
CA GLU A 82 10.94 -23.94 -6.84
C GLU A 82 9.55 -23.72 -6.20
N LEU A 83 8.69 -24.75 -6.18
CA LEU A 83 7.30 -24.70 -5.70
C LEU A 83 7.10 -23.97 -4.35
N ARG A 84 8.01 -24.19 -3.38
CA ARG A 84 7.93 -23.52 -2.07
C ARG A 84 8.05 -22.00 -2.20
N SER A 85 9.03 -21.54 -2.97
CA SER A 85 9.25 -20.11 -3.19
C SER A 85 8.12 -19.48 -4.00
N THR A 86 7.53 -20.23 -4.92
CA THR A 86 6.36 -19.82 -5.70
C THR A 86 5.14 -19.63 -4.81
N GLY A 87 4.92 -20.52 -3.83
CA GLY A 87 3.85 -20.40 -2.84
C GLY A 87 3.99 -19.13 -1.99
N GLU A 88 5.19 -18.84 -1.49
CA GLU A 88 5.48 -17.64 -0.69
C GLU A 88 5.27 -16.34 -1.49
N LYS A 89 5.58 -16.34 -2.79
CA LYS A 89 5.44 -15.18 -3.68
C LYS A 89 4.06 -15.04 -4.31
N LEU A 90 3.14 -15.99 -4.09
CA LEU A 90 1.84 -15.99 -4.75
C LEU A 90 1.03 -14.68 -4.58
N PRO A 91 0.98 -14.05 -3.38
CA PRO A 91 0.32 -12.76 -3.21
C PRO A 91 0.92 -11.63 -4.06
N GLN A 92 2.23 -11.67 -4.28
CA GLN A 92 2.96 -10.68 -5.08
C GLN A 92 2.77 -10.95 -6.58
N ILE A 93 2.78 -12.23 -6.99
CA ILE A 93 2.55 -12.65 -8.38
C ILE A 93 1.13 -12.29 -8.81
N ILE A 94 0.12 -12.68 -8.01
CA ILE A 94 -1.29 -12.38 -8.32
C ILE A 94 -1.59 -10.90 -8.10
N GLY A 95 -0.85 -10.21 -7.22
CA GLY A 95 -1.00 -8.78 -7.01
C GLY A 95 -0.26 -7.89 -7.99
N ALA A 96 0.62 -8.45 -8.83
CA ALA A 96 1.52 -7.65 -9.67
C ALA A 96 0.78 -6.62 -10.54
N GLU A 97 1.40 -5.45 -10.69
CA GLU A 97 0.99 -4.36 -11.58
C GLU A 97 -0.40 -3.75 -11.33
N LEU A 98 -1.01 -3.98 -10.16
CA LEU A 98 -2.24 -3.28 -9.76
C LEU A 98 -2.00 -1.80 -9.43
N PHE A 99 -0.79 -1.48 -8.99
CA PHE A 99 -0.36 -0.13 -8.64
C PHE A 99 0.87 0.28 -9.43
N ASN A 100 1.02 1.58 -9.63
CA ASN A 100 2.20 2.19 -10.22
C ASN A 100 3.44 1.91 -9.36
N PRO A 101 4.65 1.87 -9.96
CA PRO A 101 5.89 1.69 -9.21
C PRO A 101 6.03 2.72 -8.07
N GLY A 102 6.48 2.25 -6.90
CA GLY A 102 6.68 3.10 -5.71
C GLY A 102 5.84 2.73 -4.50
N LEU A 103 4.81 1.88 -4.68
CA LEU A 103 4.07 1.26 -3.58
C LEU A 103 4.59 -0.16 -3.33
N ASN A 104 5.07 -0.42 -2.13
CA ASN A 104 5.35 -1.79 -1.70
C ASN A 104 4.11 -2.35 -1.00
N TYR A 105 3.44 -3.29 -1.65
CA TYR A 105 2.20 -3.89 -1.16
C TYR A 105 2.17 -5.39 -1.41
N SER A 106 1.33 -6.06 -0.64
CA SER A 106 0.93 -7.44 -0.86
C SER A 106 -0.58 -7.57 -0.75
N LEU A 107 -1.15 -8.39 -1.63
CA LEU A 107 -2.57 -8.68 -1.64
C LEU A 107 -2.90 -9.66 -0.51
N THR A 108 -3.86 -9.32 0.35
CA THR A 108 -4.18 -10.18 1.50
C THR A 108 -5.12 -11.34 1.14
N GLY A 109 -5.83 -11.23 0.01
CA GLY A 109 -6.89 -12.16 -0.38
C GLY A 109 -8.20 -11.96 0.39
N LYS A 110 -8.27 -11.00 1.31
CA LYS A 110 -9.50 -10.71 2.07
C LYS A 110 -10.40 -9.74 1.28
N VAL A 111 -11.63 -10.17 1.11
CA VAL A 111 -12.69 -9.42 0.43
C VAL A 111 -13.91 -9.36 1.33
N ASP A 112 -14.44 -8.16 1.55
CA ASP A 112 -15.69 -7.97 2.28
C ASP A 112 -16.89 -8.18 1.33
N ASN A 113 -17.66 -9.24 1.59
CA ASN A 113 -18.87 -9.59 0.83
C ASN A 113 -20.18 -9.35 1.60
N SER A 114 -20.15 -8.56 2.66
CA SER A 114 -21.30 -8.27 3.53
C SER A 114 -22.55 -7.75 2.79
N HIS A 115 -22.40 -7.12 1.62
CA HIS A 115 -23.49 -6.48 0.88
C HIS A 115 -23.87 -7.14 -0.46
N GLY A 116 -23.31 -8.31 -0.80
CA GLY A 116 -23.48 -8.93 -2.12
C GLY A 116 -23.60 -10.45 -2.09
N THR A 117 -24.47 -10.99 -1.23
CA THR A 117 -24.60 -12.44 -1.08
C THR A 117 -25.03 -13.13 -2.40
N PRO A 118 -24.47 -14.31 -2.71
CA PRO A 118 -24.91 -15.12 -3.86
C PRO A 118 -26.41 -15.43 -3.79
N GLU A 119 -27.15 -15.03 -4.83
CA GLU A 119 -28.58 -15.31 -4.95
C GLU A 119 -28.82 -16.25 -6.14
N VAL A 120 -29.43 -17.40 -5.85
CA VAL A 120 -29.83 -18.38 -6.87
C VAL A 120 -31.33 -18.23 -7.11
N VAL A 121 -31.72 -18.13 -8.37
CA VAL A 121 -33.12 -18.09 -8.78
C VAL A 121 -33.48 -19.44 -9.41
N ALA A 122 -34.70 -19.90 -9.18
CA ALA A 122 -35.20 -21.12 -9.80
C ALA A 122 -35.22 -20.94 -11.34
N PRO A 123 -34.86 -21.98 -12.11
CA PRO A 123 -34.94 -21.92 -13.57
C PRO A 123 -36.38 -21.65 -14.00
N THR A 124 -36.55 -20.73 -14.95
CA THR A 124 -37.85 -20.37 -15.54
C THR A 124 -38.44 -21.50 -16.39
N ARG A 125 -37.59 -22.37 -16.96
CA ARG A 125 -38.00 -23.51 -17.78
C ARG A 125 -37.90 -24.82 -17.02
N GLN A 126 -39.02 -25.54 -16.89
CA GLN A 126 -39.06 -26.91 -16.40
C GLN A 126 -39.00 -27.88 -17.60
N GLY A 127 -38.02 -28.80 -17.63
CA GLY A 127 -38.14 -30.05 -18.40
C GLY A 127 -37.50 -30.15 -19.79
N LEU A 128 -36.71 -29.18 -20.26
CA LEU A 128 -35.88 -29.35 -21.46
C LEU A 128 -34.45 -28.95 -21.11
N GLY A 129 -33.56 -29.95 -20.99
CA GLY A 129 -32.14 -29.74 -20.73
C GLY A 129 -31.54 -28.84 -21.80
N ILE A 130 -31.28 -27.58 -21.45
CA ILE A 130 -30.45 -26.69 -22.24
C ILE A 130 -29.02 -27.13 -21.94
N GLY A 131 -28.44 -27.92 -22.84
CA GLY A 131 -27.13 -28.53 -22.68
C GLY A 131 -26.56 -28.98 -24.01
N ALA A 132 -25.22 -29.09 -24.06
CA ALA A 132 -24.47 -29.44 -25.25
C ALA A 132 -25.06 -30.66 -25.98
N ARG A 133 -25.49 -30.50 -27.23
CA ARG A 133 -26.03 -31.58 -28.09
C ARG A 133 -24.92 -32.42 -28.69
N ILE A 134 -23.92 -32.78 -27.90
CA ILE A 134 -22.83 -33.66 -28.33
C ILE A 134 -23.30 -35.08 -27.97
N CYS A 135 -23.95 -35.71 -28.95
CA CYS A 135 -24.34 -37.12 -28.95
C CYS A 135 -25.65 -37.47 -28.22
N SER A 136 -26.38 -38.45 -28.77
CA SER A 136 -27.62 -39.04 -28.24
C SER A 136 -27.44 -39.88 -26.97
N CYS A 137 -26.24 -39.89 -26.39
CA CYS A 137 -25.82 -40.70 -25.22
C CYS A 137 -25.75 -39.88 -23.92
N ILE A 138 -26.31 -38.66 -23.92
CA ILE A 138 -26.46 -37.84 -22.71
C ILE A 138 -27.77 -38.20 -22.03
N LEU A 139 -27.68 -38.57 -20.75
CA LEU A 139 -28.80 -38.77 -19.85
C LEU A 139 -28.94 -37.54 -18.96
N PHE A 140 -30.09 -36.88 -19.02
CA PHE A 140 -30.44 -35.77 -18.13
C PHE A 140 -31.26 -36.31 -16.96
N ASN A 141 -30.86 -35.97 -15.74
CA ASN A 141 -31.58 -36.35 -14.53
C ASN A 141 -31.61 -35.16 -13.57
N GLU A 142 -32.78 -34.50 -13.46
CA GLU A 142 -33.10 -33.42 -12.50
C GLU A 142 -31.90 -32.54 -12.05
N GLY A 143 -31.37 -31.72 -12.97
CA GLY A 143 -30.27 -30.79 -12.67
C GLY A 143 -28.86 -31.37 -12.79
N SER A 144 -28.74 -32.65 -13.18
CA SER A 144 -27.50 -33.29 -13.57
C SER A 144 -27.58 -33.84 -15.00
N ALA A 145 -26.43 -33.92 -15.67
CA ALA A 145 -26.31 -34.57 -16.97
C ALA A 145 -25.12 -35.52 -16.92
N VAL A 146 -25.30 -36.75 -17.39
CA VAL A 146 -24.22 -37.75 -17.44
C VAL A 146 -24.18 -38.33 -18.85
N TRP A 147 -22.99 -38.53 -19.38
CA TRP A 147 -22.80 -39.14 -20.69
C TRP A 147 -21.70 -40.20 -20.64
N ASN A 148 -21.92 -41.27 -21.41
CA ASN A 148 -20.96 -42.33 -21.65
C ASN A 148 -21.12 -42.71 -23.12
N CYS A 149 -20.13 -42.34 -23.93
CA CYS A 149 -20.24 -42.30 -25.38
C CYS A 149 -18.99 -42.90 -26.01
N THR A 150 -19.18 -43.92 -26.85
CA THR A 150 -18.16 -44.42 -27.79
C THR A 150 -18.59 -44.01 -29.21
N PHE A 151 -17.69 -43.41 -29.97
CA PHE A 151 -18.01 -42.79 -31.26
C PHE A 151 -16.84 -42.90 -32.26
N ASN A 152 -17.11 -42.51 -33.51
CA ASN A 152 -16.14 -42.62 -34.59
C ASN A 152 -15.06 -41.55 -34.48
N ASN A 153 -13.82 -41.93 -34.72
CA ASN A 153 -12.63 -41.07 -34.73
C ASN A 153 -12.74 -39.83 -35.64
N ALA A 154 -13.58 -39.86 -36.67
CA ALA A 154 -13.86 -38.70 -37.52
C ALA A 154 -14.43 -37.50 -36.73
N GLU A 155 -15.16 -37.74 -35.64
CA GLU A 155 -15.78 -36.68 -34.82
C GLU A 155 -14.84 -36.17 -33.72
N ALA A 156 -13.78 -36.93 -33.39
CA ALA A 156 -12.90 -36.65 -32.28
C ALA A 156 -12.17 -35.30 -32.39
N GLN A 157 -11.81 -34.87 -33.61
CA GLN A 157 -11.14 -33.58 -33.81
C GLN A 157 -12.01 -32.42 -33.32
N SER A 158 -13.32 -32.43 -33.65
CA SER A 158 -14.25 -31.37 -33.24
C SER A 158 -14.44 -31.29 -31.73
N ILE A 159 -14.34 -32.42 -31.03
CA ILE A 159 -14.45 -32.51 -29.57
C ILE A 159 -13.16 -32.02 -28.90
N ILE A 160 -11.98 -32.35 -29.47
CA ILE A 160 -10.68 -31.86 -28.98
C ILE A 160 -10.56 -30.33 -29.16
N GLU A 161 -11.04 -29.81 -30.28
CA GLU A 161 -11.14 -28.37 -30.55
C GLU A 161 -12.29 -27.71 -29.78
N GLY A 162 -13.08 -28.51 -29.05
CA GLY A 162 -14.24 -28.08 -28.30
C GLY A 162 -13.94 -27.12 -27.16
N VAL A 163 -15.02 -26.56 -26.64
CA VAL A 163 -15.05 -25.47 -25.66
C VAL A 163 -14.65 -25.98 -24.26
N THR A 164 -13.34 -26.07 -23.97
CA THR A 164 -12.87 -26.38 -22.61
C THR A 164 -12.66 -25.10 -21.81
N GLY A 165 -13.40 -24.95 -20.70
CA GLY A 165 -13.21 -23.83 -19.77
C GLY A 165 -13.72 -22.48 -20.27
N LEU A 166 -14.60 -22.45 -21.28
CA LEU A 166 -15.28 -21.22 -21.68
C LEU A 166 -16.74 -21.34 -21.23
N PRO A 167 -17.18 -20.56 -20.23
CA PRO A 167 -18.54 -20.62 -19.73
C PRO A 167 -19.51 -20.08 -20.79
N GLU A 168 -20.68 -20.70 -20.88
CA GLU A 168 -21.74 -20.31 -21.80
C GLU A 168 -22.76 -19.45 -21.06
N VAL A 169 -23.10 -18.29 -21.64
CA VAL A 169 -24.09 -17.37 -21.09
C VAL A 169 -25.40 -17.55 -21.86
N HIS A 170 -26.42 -17.92 -21.10
CA HIS A 170 -27.82 -18.02 -21.52
C HIS A 170 -28.57 -16.78 -21.01
N TRP A 171 -29.00 -15.91 -21.92
CA TRP A 171 -29.49 -14.57 -21.56
C TRP A 171 -30.98 -14.54 -21.23
N ASN A 172 -31.80 -15.31 -21.95
CA ASN A 172 -33.23 -15.44 -21.72
C ASN A 172 -33.81 -16.66 -22.48
N ASP A 173 -35.00 -17.08 -22.07
CA ASP A 173 -35.69 -18.24 -22.64
C ASP A 173 -35.93 -18.12 -24.16
N ALA A 174 -36.25 -16.93 -24.66
CA ALA A 174 -36.53 -16.71 -26.09
C ALA A 174 -35.27 -16.83 -26.95
N THR A 175 -34.14 -16.30 -26.48
CA THR A 175 -32.84 -16.45 -27.17
C THR A 175 -32.32 -17.87 -27.09
N ASP A 176 -32.62 -18.60 -26.02
CA ASP A 176 -32.23 -20.01 -25.89
C ASP A 176 -33.04 -20.92 -26.81
N GLU A 177 -34.32 -20.63 -27.05
CA GLU A 177 -35.12 -21.32 -28.07
C GLU A 177 -34.55 -21.14 -29.48
N ASP A 178 -33.98 -19.97 -29.74
CA ASP A 178 -33.27 -19.62 -30.96
C ASP A 178 -31.82 -20.14 -31.02
N MET A 179 -31.35 -20.85 -29.99
CA MET A 179 -29.97 -21.32 -29.83
C MET A 179 -28.94 -20.18 -29.90
N ASP A 180 -29.29 -19.01 -29.38
CA ASP A 180 -28.50 -17.77 -29.39
C ASP A 180 -27.86 -17.54 -28.00
N SER A 181 -27.00 -18.47 -27.60
CA SER A 181 -26.15 -18.40 -26.41
C SER A 181 -24.73 -17.98 -26.78
N ARG A 182 -23.99 -17.41 -25.82
CA ARG A 182 -22.65 -16.86 -26.06
C ARG A 182 -21.64 -17.40 -25.09
N TYR A 183 -20.54 -17.96 -25.60
CA TYR A 183 -19.40 -18.33 -24.78
C TYR A 183 -18.60 -17.09 -24.39
N ILE A 184 -18.21 -16.99 -23.12
CA ILE A 184 -17.25 -16.00 -22.68
C ILE A 184 -15.89 -16.40 -23.25
N ARG A 185 -15.49 -15.71 -24.32
CA ARG A 185 -14.22 -15.97 -24.99
C ARG A 185 -13.19 -14.99 -24.48
N PRO A 186 -12.05 -15.49 -23.98
CA PRO A 186 -10.98 -14.58 -23.65
C PRO A 186 -10.36 -14.01 -24.93
N ASN A 187 -9.76 -12.82 -24.82
CA ASN A 187 -9.12 -12.18 -25.97
C ASN A 187 -8.04 -13.10 -26.56
N ARG A 188 -8.15 -13.42 -27.86
CA ARG A 188 -7.23 -14.33 -28.55
C ARG A 188 -5.78 -13.84 -28.59
N VAL A 189 -5.58 -12.52 -28.57
CA VAL A 189 -4.24 -11.91 -28.64
C VAL A 189 -3.47 -12.14 -27.34
N ASP A 190 -4.14 -12.08 -26.20
CA ASP A 190 -3.50 -12.03 -24.89
C ASP A 190 -3.68 -13.33 -24.08
N ASN A 191 -4.76 -14.07 -24.33
CA ASN A 191 -5.11 -15.25 -23.55
C ASN A 191 -4.71 -16.54 -24.23
N ILE A 192 -3.60 -17.08 -23.73
CA ILE A 192 -3.03 -18.36 -24.09
C ILE A 192 -3.93 -19.58 -23.83
N TRP A 193 -5.01 -19.45 -23.04
CA TRP A 193 -5.96 -20.53 -22.80
C TRP A 193 -6.65 -20.98 -24.08
N VAL A 194 -6.81 -20.09 -25.06
CA VAL A 194 -7.36 -20.46 -26.37
C VAL A 194 -6.55 -21.59 -27.01
N SER A 195 -5.22 -21.59 -26.84
CA SER A 195 -4.34 -22.66 -27.34
C SER A 195 -4.21 -23.83 -26.37
N LEU A 196 -4.19 -23.60 -25.05
CA LEU A 196 -4.07 -24.67 -24.06
C LEU A 196 -5.37 -25.49 -23.94
N GLY A 197 -6.51 -24.84 -24.06
CA GLY A 197 -7.85 -25.44 -24.04
C GLY A 197 -8.04 -26.43 -25.18
N THR A 198 -7.56 -26.12 -26.38
CA THR A 198 -7.64 -26.99 -27.57
C THR A 198 -6.38 -27.82 -27.76
N GLY A 199 -6.42 -29.13 -27.50
CA GLY A 199 -5.30 -30.05 -27.80
C GLY A 199 -3.94 -29.77 -27.10
N GLY A 200 -3.82 -28.71 -26.28
CA GLY A 200 -2.61 -28.37 -25.52
C GLY A 200 -2.39 -29.21 -24.26
N GLY A 201 -1.19 -29.10 -23.68
CA GLY A 201 -0.75 -29.85 -22.49
C GLY A 201 -1.48 -29.52 -21.18
N SER A 202 -1.16 -30.27 -20.13
CA SER A 202 -1.74 -30.11 -18.79
C SER A 202 -1.60 -28.67 -18.27
N ALA A 203 -2.74 -28.06 -17.93
CA ALA A 203 -2.83 -26.67 -17.48
C ALA A 203 -4.01 -26.47 -16.52
N PHE A 204 -3.93 -25.41 -15.72
CA PHE A 204 -5.01 -25.01 -14.83
C PHE A 204 -5.32 -23.54 -15.03
N MET A 205 -6.58 -23.21 -15.24
CA MET A 205 -7.06 -21.84 -15.37
C MET A 205 -7.99 -21.52 -14.23
N ASN A 206 -7.80 -20.37 -13.60
CA ASN A 206 -8.82 -19.73 -12.79
C ASN A 206 -9.23 -18.43 -13.44
N GLN A 207 -10.52 -18.13 -13.43
CA GLN A 207 -11.01 -16.85 -13.89
C GLN A 207 -12.12 -16.34 -13.00
N VAL A 208 -12.14 -15.03 -12.79
CA VAL A 208 -13.25 -14.31 -12.20
C VAL A 208 -13.87 -13.49 -13.31
N PHE A 209 -15.17 -13.69 -13.52
CA PHE A 209 -15.93 -12.94 -14.50
C PHE A 209 -17.25 -12.48 -13.92
N THR A 210 -17.79 -11.41 -14.50
CA THR A 210 -19.11 -10.89 -14.18
C THR A 210 -20.01 -10.94 -15.40
N VAL A 211 -21.29 -11.21 -15.15
CA VAL A 211 -22.35 -11.12 -16.14
C VAL A 211 -23.36 -10.12 -15.62
N THR A 212 -23.58 -9.06 -16.40
CA THR A 212 -24.49 -7.97 -16.06
C THR A 212 -25.61 -7.91 -17.08
N LYS A 213 -26.84 -8.03 -16.62
CA LYS A 213 -28.05 -7.86 -17.41
C LYS A 213 -28.92 -6.81 -16.74
N GLU A 214 -29.27 -5.76 -17.49
CA GLU A 214 -29.96 -4.59 -16.95
C GLU A 214 -29.19 -4.05 -15.73
N THR A 215 -29.81 -3.94 -14.56
CA THR A 215 -29.13 -3.49 -13.33
C THR A 215 -28.58 -4.63 -12.49
N ARG A 216 -28.82 -5.90 -12.84
CA ARG A 216 -28.37 -7.04 -12.03
C ARG A 216 -27.02 -7.54 -12.52
N ARG A 217 -26.05 -7.64 -11.60
CA ARG A 217 -24.71 -8.17 -11.85
C ARG A 217 -24.46 -9.40 -10.99
N HIS A 218 -24.02 -10.48 -11.62
CA HIS A 218 -23.56 -11.69 -10.97
C HIS A 218 -22.06 -11.88 -11.22
N THR A 219 -21.33 -12.24 -10.17
CA THR A 219 -19.89 -12.52 -10.24
C THR A 219 -19.64 -13.99 -9.98
N PHE A 220 -18.85 -14.61 -10.84
CA PHE A 220 -18.51 -16.02 -10.78
C PHE A 220 -17.01 -16.20 -10.64
N PHE A 221 -16.61 -17.20 -9.84
CA PHE A 221 -15.28 -17.76 -9.87
C PHE A 221 -15.33 -19.09 -10.61
N GLN A 222 -14.49 -19.26 -11.61
CA GLN A 222 -14.34 -20.50 -12.34
C GLN A 222 -12.93 -21.04 -12.19
N SER A 223 -12.83 -22.34 -11.90
CA SER A 223 -11.59 -23.11 -12.02
C SER A 223 -11.76 -24.19 -13.09
N THR A 224 -10.81 -24.27 -14.01
CA THR A 224 -10.74 -25.30 -15.05
C THR A 224 -9.39 -25.97 -15.01
N PHE A 225 -9.39 -27.23 -14.61
CA PHE A 225 -8.25 -28.13 -14.70
C PHE A 225 -8.33 -28.95 -15.98
N LYS A 226 -7.22 -29.04 -16.69
CA LYS A 226 -7.05 -29.91 -17.85
C LYS A 226 -5.75 -30.69 -17.67
N ALA A 227 -5.83 -32.01 -17.76
CA ALA A 227 -4.69 -32.89 -17.81
C ALA A 227 -4.72 -33.69 -19.12
N THR A 228 -3.57 -33.87 -19.75
CA THR A 228 -3.48 -34.59 -21.03
C THR A 228 -2.31 -35.55 -21.07
N MET A 229 -2.54 -36.72 -21.68
CA MET A 229 -1.49 -37.66 -22.12
C MET A 229 -1.61 -37.86 -23.63
N VAL A 230 -0.47 -37.86 -24.33
CA VAL A 230 -0.44 -37.99 -25.79
C VAL A 230 0.50 -39.10 -26.19
N THR A 231 0.09 -39.91 -27.16
CA THR A 231 0.92 -40.95 -27.78
C THR A 231 0.90 -40.80 -29.30
N ASN A 232 1.95 -41.32 -29.93
CA ASN A 232 2.03 -41.36 -31.38
C ASN A 232 0.93 -42.28 -31.95
N PRO A 233 0.51 -42.06 -33.21
CA PRO A 233 -0.42 -42.95 -33.86
C PRO A 233 0.11 -44.39 -33.86
N ASP A 234 -0.81 -45.34 -33.77
CA ASP A 234 -0.57 -46.79 -33.70
C ASP A 234 0.18 -47.30 -32.45
N ILE A 235 0.53 -46.42 -31.50
CA ILE A 235 1.08 -46.82 -30.20
C ILE A 235 -0.04 -46.74 -29.14
N PRO A 236 -0.58 -47.87 -28.67
CA PRO A 236 -1.63 -47.87 -27.66
C PRO A 236 -1.11 -47.35 -26.32
N PHE A 237 -1.99 -46.73 -25.53
CA PHE A 237 -1.70 -46.44 -24.14
C PHE A 237 -1.66 -47.75 -23.34
N GLY A 238 -0.66 -47.87 -22.46
CA GLY A 238 -0.58 -48.97 -21.52
C GLY A 238 -1.68 -48.86 -20.46
N GLN A 239 -2.35 -49.96 -20.15
CA GLN A 239 -3.44 -49.99 -19.17
C GLN A 239 -3.02 -49.42 -17.79
N TYR A 240 -1.78 -49.70 -17.36
CA TYR A 240 -1.23 -49.16 -16.11
C TYR A 240 -1.15 -47.63 -16.14
N GLU A 241 -0.69 -47.04 -17.24
CA GLU A 241 -0.56 -45.59 -17.40
C GLU A 241 -1.94 -44.91 -17.41
N VAL A 242 -2.93 -45.51 -18.09
CA VAL A 242 -4.32 -45.01 -18.08
C VAL A 242 -4.91 -45.07 -16.67
N ALA A 243 -4.74 -46.20 -15.98
CA ALA A 243 -5.26 -46.38 -14.63
C ALA A 243 -4.63 -45.39 -13.64
N ASP A 244 -3.31 -45.21 -13.70
CA ASP A 244 -2.60 -44.24 -12.86
C ASP A 244 -3.05 -42.80 -13.14
N PHE A 245 -3.17 -42.43 -14.41
CA PHE A 245 -3.59 -41.09 -14.81
C PHE A 245 -5.03 -40.75 -14.36
N VAL A 246 -5.96 -41.69 -14.54
CA VAL A 246 -7.34 -41.52 -14.06
C VAL A 246 -7.37 -41.44 -12.53
N ASN A 247 -6.59 -42.25 -11.82
CA ASN A 247 -6.54 -42.22 -10.35
C ASN A 247 -6.04 -40.89 -9.80
N ARG A 248 -4.96 -40.34 -10.38
CA ARG A 248 -4.35 -39.06 -9.95
C ARG A 248 -5.24 -37.85 -10.22
N THR A 249 -6.06 -37.93 -11.26
CA THR A 249 -7.02 -36.87 -11.62
C THR A 249 -8.39 -37.03 -10.94
N TRP A 250 -8.65 -38.19 -10.31
CA TRP A 250 -9.90 -38.46 -9.60
C TRP A 250 -10.01 -37.69 -8.28
N SER A 251 -8.92 -37.65 -7.49
CA SER A 251 -8.89 -37.05 -6.13
C SER A 251 -8.53 -35.57 -6.10
N THR A 252 -8.17 -34.99 -7.25
CA THR A 252 -7.77 -33.57 -7.36
C THR A 252 -8.94 -32.65 -7.64
N SER A 253 -10.16 -33.19 -7.77
CA SER A 253 -11.34 -32.38 -7.50
C SER A 253 -11.34 -32.00 -6.03
N THR A 254 -11.48 -30.71 -5.76
CA THR A 254 -11.60 -30.04 -4.47
C THR A 254 -12.76 -30.52 -3.56
N ASP A 255 -13.29 -31.71 -3.81
CA ASP A 255 -14.23 -32.40 -2.95
C ASP A 255 -13.45 -33.14 -1.87
N GLN A 256 -13.67 -32.74 -0.63
CA GLN A 256 -13.04 -33.27 0.58
C GLN A 256 -13.46 -34.70 0.91
N ASP A 257 -14.06 -35.43 -0.04
CA ASP A 257 -14.80 -36.66 0.21
C ASP A 257 -14.49 -37.73 -0.86
N SER A 258 -13.30 -38.32 -0.79
CA SER A 258 -13.11 -39.66 -1.35
C SER A 258 -12.08 -40.42 -0.54
N THR A 259 -12.58 -41.34 0.30
CA THR A 259 -11.84 -42.52 0.73
C THR A 259 -11.16 -43.15 -0.50
N LYS A 260 -9.87 -43.50 -0.36
CA LYS A 260 -9.03 -44.16 -1.38
C LYS A 260 -9.49 -45.60 -1.71
N GLU A 261 -10.76 -45.92 -1.50
CA GLU A 261 -11.35 -47.20 -1.85
C GLU A 261 -11.79 -47.17 -3.31
N ALA A 262 -11.46 -48.24 -4.04
CA ALA A 262 -11.66 -48.39 -5.48
C ALA A 262 -13.10 -48.03 -5.90
N ASN A 263 -13.29 -46.79 -6.38
CA ASN A 263 -14.58 -46.36 -6.86
C ASN A 263 -14.94 -47.19 -8.10
N PRO A 264 -16.07 -47.92 -8.12
CA PRO A 264 -16.45 -48.78 -9.24
C PRO A 264 -16.59 -48.00 -10.56
N LEU A 265 -16.88 -46.69 -10.50
CA LEU A 265 -16.92 -45.82 -11.68
C LEU A 265 -15.55 -45.62 -12.31
N MET A 266 -14.50 -45.51 -11.50
CA MET A 266 -13.12 -45.35 -12.00
C MET A 266 -12.70 -46.58 -12.79
N GLY A 267 -12.94 -47.79 -12.24
CA GLY A 267 -12.67 -49.04 -12.93
C GLY A 267 -13.44 -49.17 -14.25
N ARG A 268 -14.70 -48.70 -14.28
CA ARG A 268 -15.52 -48.69 -15.50
C ARG A 268 -14.97 -47.74 -16.56
N ILE A 269 -14.58 -46.52 -16.19
CA ILE A 269 -14.00 -45.55 -17.13
C ILE A 269 -12.73 -46.11 -17.75
N ILE A 270 -11.84 -46.71 -16.94
CA ILE A 270 -10.60 -47.33 -17.42
C ILE A 270 -10.92 -48.47 -18.40
N TYR A 271 -11.87 -49.34 -18.04
CA TYR A 271 -12.31 -50.43 -18.91
C TYR A 271 -12.88 -49.93 -20.24
N ASP A 272 -13.74 -48.91 -20.21
CA ASP A 272 -14.38 -48.36 -21.41
C ASP A 272 -13.36 -47.64 -22.31
N ILE A 273 -12.38 -46.92 -21.74
CA ILE A 273 -11.26 -46.31 -22.50
C ILE A 273 -10.45 -47.42 -23.21
N MET A 274 -10.12 -48.50 -22.51
CA MET A 274 -9.36 -49.61 -23.10
C MET A 274 -10.17 -50.34 -24.17
N GLY A 275 -11.46 -50.57 -23.93
CA GLY A 275 -12.36 -51.16 -24.91
C GLY A 275 -12.48 -50.30 -26.18
N ALA A 276 -12.53 -48.97 -26.05
CA ALA A 276 -12.56 -48.07 -27.21
C ALA A 276 -11.25 -48.09 -28.00
N GLN A 277 -10.10 -48.12 -27.31
CA GLN A 277 -8.79 -48.29 -27.94
C GLN A 277 -8.71 -49.60 -28.75
N ASP A 278 -9.16 -50.73 -28.18
CA ASP A 278 -9.14 -52.04 -28.84
C ASP A 278 -10.09 -52.09 -30.06
N GLN A 279 -11.18 -51.32 -30.02
CA GLN A 279 -12.13 -51.18 -31.12
C GLN A 279 -11.69 -50.16 -32.18
N GLY A 280 -10.59 -49.44 -31.95
CA GLY A 280 -10.14 -48.36 -32.82
C GLY A 280 -11.12 -47.18 -32.87
N ALA A 281 -11.83 -46.92 -31.77
CA ALA A 281 -12.84 -45.87 -31.63
C ALA A 281 -12.42 -44.82 -30.58
N SER A 282 -13.12 -43.69 -30.56
CA SER A 282 -12.95 -42.65 -29.54
C SER A 282 -14.04 -42.79 -28.46
N TYR A 283 -13.74 -42.33 -27.25
CA TYR A 283 -14.58 -42.48 -26.07
C TYR A 283 -14.63 -41.22 -25.23
N GLN A 284 -15.79 -40.93 -24.64
CA GLN A 284 -15.98 -39.84 -23.72
C GLN A 284 -16.97 -40.22 -22.61
N PHE A 285 -16.56 -39.94 -21.37
CA PHE A 285 -17.40 -40.04 -20.19
C PHE A 285 -17.40 -38.70 -19.46
N GLY A 286 -18.55 -38.26 -18.97
CA GLY A 286 -18.57 -37.09 -18.12
C GLY A 286 -19.87 -36.89 -17.40
N ALA A 287 -19.84 -35.95 -16.47
CA ALA A 287 -20.96 -35.61 -15.62
C ALA A 287 -20.95 -34.11 -15.31
N ASN A 288 -22.14 -33.54 -15.30
CA ASN A 288 -22.44 -32.21 -14.79
C ASN A 288 -23.30 -32.37 -13.55
N THR A 289 -22.88 -31.75 -12.44
CA THR A 289 -23.58 -31.78 -11.16
C THR A 289 -23.63 -30.38 -10.57
N ALA A 290 -24.75 -30.03 -9.96
CA ALA A 290 -24.85 -28.85 -9.11
C ALA A 290 -24.36 -29.19 -7.69
N ASP A 291 -23.68 -28.26 -7.06
CA ASP A 291 -23.14 -28.35 -5.69
C ASP A 291 -23.39 -27.03 -4.94
N ASN A 292 -23.15 -27.01 -3.62
CA ASN A 292 -23.20 -25.82 -2.77
C ASN A 292 -24.57 -25.13 -2.81
N ASN A 293 -25.65 -25.88 -2.57
CA ASN A 293 -27.03 -25.39 -2.65
C ASN A 293 -27.34 -24.70 -4.01
N ASN A 294 -26.92 -25.32 -5.11
CA ASN A 294 -27.07 -24.84 -6.49
C ASN A 294 -26.30 -23.54 -6.82
N LYS A 295 -25.30 -23.16 -6.01
CA LYS A 295 -24.42 -22.01 -6.29
C LYS A 295 -23.21 -22.38 -7.13
N SER A 296 -22.87 -23.66 -7.16
CA SER A 296 -21.74 -24.18 -7.92
C SER A 296 -22.20 -25.19 -8.95
N ALA A 297 -21.63 -25.13 -10.15
CA ALA A 297 -21.78 -26.14 -11.18
C ALA A 297 -20.41 -26.78 -11.44
N LEU A 298 -20.37 -28.11 -11.40
CA LEU A 298 -19.18 -28.91 -11.61
C LEU A 298 -19.37 -29.78 -12.84
N GLN A 299 -18.46 -29.68 -13.79
CA GLN A 299 -18.38 -30.51 -14.99
C GLN A 299 -17.07 -31.30 -14.96
N LYS A 300 -17.18 -32.62 -14.97
CA LYS A 300 -16.03 -33.54 -15.09
C LYS A 300 -16.15 -34.31 -16.40
N ASN A 301 -15.06 -34.43 -17.13
CA ASN A 301 -15.03 -35.14 -18.41
C ASN A 301 -13.70 -35.89 -18.56
N TRP A 302 -13.80 -37.16 -18.91
CA TRP A 302 -12.71 -38.07 -19.22
C TRP A 302 -12.88 -38.53 -20.66
N GLY A 303 -11.93 -38.16 -21.51
CA GLY A 303 -11.99 -38.51 -22.93
C GLY A 303 -10.75 -39.24 -23.39
N TYR A 304 -10.96 -40.21 -24.26
CA TYR A 304 -9.95 -40.84 -25.09
C TYR A 304 -10.28 -40.56 -26.55
N TYR A 305 -9.38 -39.87 -27.24
CA TYR A 305 -9.63 -39.33 -28.56
C TYR A 305 -8.51 -39.74 -29.52
N THR A 306 -8.90 -40.24 -30.69
CA THR A 306 -7.95 -40.64 -31.74
C THR A 306 -8.34 -39.92 -33.02
N PRO A 307 -8.04 -38.61 -33.16
CA PRO A 307 -8.46 -37.83 -34.32
C PRO A 307 -7.88 -38.38 -35.62
N GLN A 308 -8.73 -38.43 -36.65
CA GLN A 308 -8.37 -38.91 -37.98
C GLN A 308 -8.45 -37.81 -39.04
N VAL A 309 -7.45 -37.76 -39.90
CA VAL A 309 -7.43 -36.93 -41.12
C VAL A 309 -7.16 -37.85 -42.30
N ASN A 310 -8.03 -37.80 -43.32
CA ASN A 310 -7.95 -38.68 -44.50
C ASN A 310 -7.88 -40.18 -44.14
N ASN A 311 -8.67 -40.61 -43.15
CA ASN A 311 -8.68 -41.98 -42.60
C ASN A 311 -7.36 -42.45 -41.95
N ALA A 312 -6.39 -41.56 -41.72
CA ALA A 312 -5.18 -41.84 -40.96
C ALA A 312 -5.29 -41.20 -39.57
N SER A 313 -5.02 -41.99 -38.52
CA SER A 313 -4.94 -41.50 -37.15
C SER A 313 -3.73 -40.56 -37.01
N MET A 314 -3.94 -39.36 -36.45
CA MET A 314 -2.85 -38.39 -36.28
C MET A 314 -2.06 -38.63 -35.00
N TYR A 315 -2.76 -38.90 -33.90
CA TYR A 315 -2.24 -39.18 -32.56
C TYR A 315 -3.39 -39.76 -31.72
N SER A 316 -3.09 -40.29 -30.53
CA SER A 316 -4.11 -40.62 -29.54
C SER A 316 -3.89 -39.77 -28.29
N LEU A 317 -4.98 -39.25 -27.73
CA LEU A 317 -5.00 -38.30 -26.63
C LEU A 317 -5.96 -38.79 -25.55
N ILE A 318 -5.47 -38.87 -24.31
CA ILE A 318 -6.34 -38.93 -23.14
C ILE A 318 -6.39 -37.51 -22.58
N SER A 319 -7.60 -36.96 -22.44
CA SER A 319 -7.82 -35.62 -21.89
C SER A 319 -8.85 -35.69 -20.79
N ILE A 320 -8.46 -35.23 -19.61
CA ILE A 320 -9.31 -35.15 -18.42
C ILE A 320 -9.48 -33.69 -18.09
N THR A 321 -10.73 -33.24 -18.01
CA THR A 321 -11.07 -31.84 -17.73
C THR A 321 -12.07 -31.76 -16.60
N THR A 322 -11.79 -30.89 -15.64
CA THR A 322 -12.67 -30.57 -14.52
C THR A 322 -12.90 -29.07 -14.52
N THR A 323 -14.14 -28.63 -14.68
CA THR A 323 -14.53 -27.22 -14.59
C THR A 323 -15.51 -27.03 -13.45
N LYS A 324 -15.21 -26.12 -12.54
CA LYS A 324 -16.11 -25.70 -11.45
C LYS A 324 -16.39 -24.22 -11.60
N ILE A 325 -17.65 -23.84 -11.69
CA ILE A 325 -18.10 -22.45 -11.72
C ILE A 325 -18.92 -22.21 -10.46
N THR A 326 -18.54 -21.22 -9.66
CA THR A 326 -19.21 -20.87 -8.40
C THR A 326 -19.69 -19.43 -8.46
N LEU A 327 -20.96 -19.20 -8.14
CA LEU A 327 -21.50 -17.86 -7.91
C LEU A 327 -20.97 -17.32 -6.58
N ILE A 328 -20.16 -16.27 -6.64
CA ILE A 328 -19.51 -15.68 -5.45
C ILE A 328 -20.16 -14.39 -4.98
N ARG A 329 -20.86 -13.68 -5.86
CA ARG A 329 -21.57 -12.43 -5.51
C ARG A 329 -22.72 -12.14 -6.44
N SER A 330 -23.77 -11.51 -5.91
CA SER A 330 -24.88 -10.98 -6.69
C SER A 330 -25.25 -9.61 -6.16
N GLU A 331 -25.36 -8.62 -7.04
CA GLU A 331 -25.62 -7.24 -6.64
C GLU A 331 -26.45 -6.48 -7.69
N THR A 332 -26.99 -5.34 -7.28
CA THR A 332 -27.78 -4.46 -8.13
C THR A 332 -27.03 -3.14 -8.30
N LEU A 333 -26.72 -2.80 -9.55
CA LEU A 333 -26.04 -1.57 -9.94
C LEU A 333 -27.05 -0.41 -9.98
N SER A 334 -26.55 0.80 -9.78
CA SER A 334 -27.36 2.02 -9.89
C SER A 334 -27.79 2.31 -11.33
N GLU A 335 -26.94 1.95 -12.30
CA GLU A 335 -27.14 2.19 -13.73
C GLU A 335 -26.90 0.89 -14.50
N ALA A 336 -27.72 0.67 -15.53
CA ALA A 336 -27.56 -0.46 -16.44
C ALA A 336 -26.42 -0.16 -17.44
N PRO A 337 -25.66 -1.18 -17.89
CA PRO A 337 -24.64 -0.98 -18.90
C PRO A 337 -25.30 -0.53 -20.21
N GLU A 338 -24.68 0.43 -20.89
CA GLU A 338 -25.11 0.86 -22.21
C GLU A 338 -24.29 0.17 -23.31
N PRO A 339 -24.86 -0.07 -24.50
CA PRO A 339 -24.13 -0.52 -25.69
C PRO A 339 -22.88 0.31 -25.95
N PHE A 340 -21.70 -0.34 -25.98
CA PHE A 340 -20.46 0.34 -26.39
C PHE A 340 -20.49 0.68 -27.88
N GLU A 341 -20.88 -0.29 -28.71
CA GLU A 341 -21.19 -0.11 -30.12
C GLU A 341 -22.55 -0.78 -30.41
N LYS A 342 -23.34 -0.20 -31.32
CA LYS A 342 -24.65 -0.75 -31.69
C LYS A 342 -24.52 -1.67 -32.89
N CYS A 343 -24.99 -2.91 -32.75
CA CYS A 343 -25.12 -3.83 -33.87
C CYS A 343 -26.58 -3.85 -34.36
N GLU A 344 -26.87 -3.20 -35.49
CA GLU A 344 -28.26 -3.08 -36.00
C GLU A 344 -28.85 -4.41 -36.52
N ARG A 345 -28.00 -5.37 -36.88
CA ARG A 345 -28.38 -6.61 -37.59
C ARG A 345 -28.17 -7.88 -36.78
N SER A 346 -27.83 -7.76 -35.50
CA SER A 346 -27.56 -8.92 -34.65
C SER A 346 -27.91 -8.60 -33.20
N ASN A 347 -28.17 -9.64 -32.43
CA ASN A 347 -28.05 -9.52 -30.98
C ASN A 347 -26.58 -9.31 -30.62
N PHE A 348 -26.33 -8.59 -29.53
CA PHE A 348 -24.97 -8.24 -29.15
C PHE A 348 -24.80 -8.04 -27.65
N GLN A 349 -23.56 -8.18 -27.18
CA GLN A 349 -23.15 -7.98 -25.80
C GLN A 349 -21.84 -7.19 -25.74
N ASN A 350 -21.65 -6.42 -24.66
CA ASN A 350 -20.36 -5.78 -24.40
C ASN A 350 -19.38 -6.82 -23.84
N GLU A 351 -18.14 -6.77 -24.30
CA GLU A 351 -17.03 -7.52 -23.72
C GLU A 351 -16.05 -6.57 -23.04
N ALA A 352 -15.90 -6.77 -21.75
CA ALA A 352 -14.94 -6.08 -20.91
C ALA A 352 -13.84 -7.04 -20.44
N PHE A 353 -12.64 -6.48 -20.29
CA PHE A 353 -11.50 -7.19 -19.74
C PHE A 353 -10.87 -6.31 -18.66
N GLY A 354 -10.77 -6.84 -17.44
CA GLY A 354 -10.26 -6.08 -16.30
C GLY A 354 -11.04 -4.79 -16.05
N GLY A 355 -12.38 -4.83 -16.09
CA GLY A 355 -13.20 -3.65 -15.74
C GLY A 355 -13.39 -2.64 -16.86
N LYS A 356 -12.72 -2.81 -18.00
CA LYS A 356 -12.78 -1.88 -19.14
C LYS A 356 -13.48 -2.55 -20.32
N VAL A 357 -14.55 -1.93 -20.81
CA VAL A 357 -15.20 -2.35 -22.05
C VAL A 357 -14.28 -2.05 -23.22
N THR A 358 -13.93 -3.08 -23.99
CA THR A 358 -13.00 -2.94 -25.13
C THR A 358 -13.68 -3.17 -26.47
N GLN A 359 -14.71 -4.02 -26.52
CA GLN A 359 -15.35 -4.41 -27.76
C GLN A 359 -16.80 -4.84 -27.54
N THR A 360 -17.54 -4.97 -28.65
CA THR A 360 -18.90 -5.51 -28.68
C THR A 360 -18.91 -6.75 -29.56
N ASP A 361 -19.45 -7.86 -29.05
CA ASP A 361 -19.61 -9.10 -29.81
C ASP A 361 -20.87 -9.03 -30.68
N CYS A 362 -20.71 -8.60 -31.94
CA CYS A 362 -21.76 -8.61 -32.96
C CYS A 362 -21.75 -9.93 -33.76
N THR A 363 -22.00 -11.08 -33.15
CA THR A 363 -21.94 -12.36 -33.89
C THR A 363 -23.30 -12.81 -34.47
N SER A 364 -23.31 -12.94 -35.80
CA SER A 364 -24.34 -13.47 -36.72
C SER A 364 -25.53 -12.56 -37.05
N SER A 365 -25.63 -12.24 -38.33
CA SER A 365 -26.80 -11.62 -38.96
C SER A 365 -27.96 -12.62 -39.00
N LYS A 366 -28.97 -12.46 -38.15
CA LYS A 366 -30.26 -13.12 -38.40
C LYS A 366 -31.00 -12.37 -39.52
N ALA A 367 -32.03 -13.00 -40.07
CA ALA A 367 -32.90 -12.39 -41.07
C ALA A 367 -33.52 -11.07 -40.52
N PRO A 368 -33.79 -10.08 -41.40
CA PRO A 368 -34.23 -8.73 -41.01
C PRO A 368 -35.52 -8.65 -40.18
N ASP A 369 -36.28 -9.75 -40.05
CA ASP A 369 -37.55 -9.81 -39.33
C ASP A 369 -37.42 -10.20 -37.83
N VAL A 370 -36.21 -10.46 -37.33
CA VAL A 370 -35.98 -10.80 -35.90
C VAL A 370 -35.67 -9.53 -35.10
N LYS A 371 -36.38 -9.31 -33.99
CA LYS A 371 -36.11 -8.18 -33.09
C LYS A 371 -34.75 -8.35 -32.43
N HIS A 372 -33.78 -7.56 -32.85
CA HIS A 372 -32.43 -7.54 -32.29
C HIS A 372 -32.35 -6.68 -31.03
N GLY A 373 -31.56 -7.11 -30.05
CA GLY A 373 -31.42 -6.44 -28.78
C GLY A 373 -30.03 -6.53 -28.18
N PHE A 374 -29.74 -5.58 -27.29
CA PHE A 374 -28.59 -5.63 -26.42
C PHE A 374 -28.87 -6.59 -25.26
N PHE A 375 -27.99 -7.58 -25.07
CA PHE A 375 -28.14 -8.55 -24.00
C PHE A 375 -27.64 -8.01 -22.65
N GLY A 376 -26.48 -7.37 -22.65
CA GLY A 376 -25.82 -6.93 -21.44
C GLY A 376 -24.30 -6.90 -21.62
N GLN A 377 -23.60 -6.95 -20.49
CA GLN A 377 -22.14 -6.86 -20.43
C GLN A 377 -21.55 -8.09 -19.74
N VAL A 378 -20.53 -8.65 -20.36
CA VAL A 378 -19.67 -9.68 -19.77
C VAL A 378 -18.31 -9.05 -19.51
N ASP A 379 -17.80 -9.18 -18.28
CA ASP A 379 -16.47 -8.70 -17.91
C ASP A 379 -15.62 -9.84 -17.38
N THR A 380 -14.50 -10.12 -18.05
CA THR A 380 -13.49 -11.04 -17.52
C THR A 380 -12.51 -10.23 -16.67
N ALA A 381 -12.80 -10.14 -15.38
CA ALA A 381 -12.12 -9.25 -14.44
C ALA A 381 -10.66 -9.68 -14.13
N ALA A 382 -10.41 -10.98 -13.95
CA ALA A 382 -9.08 -11.50 -13.71
C ALA A 382 -8.98 -12.97 -14.16
N VAL A 383 -7.86 -13.34 -14.76
CA VAL A 383 -7.56 -14.72 -15.21
C VAL A 383 -6.16 -15.08 -14.75
N MET A 384 -6.00 -16.28 -14.22
CA MET A 384 -4.71 -16.87 -13.91
C MET A 384 -4.57 -18.20 -14.65
N ILE A 385 -3.48 -18.37 -15.38
CA ILE A 385 -3.21 -19.59 -16.14
C ILE A 385 -1.91 -20.19 -15.62
N THR A 386 -2.05 -21.33 -14.95
CA THR A 386 -0.95 -22.12 -14.42
C THR A 386 -0.51 -23.18 -15.43
N ARG A 387 0.78 -23.17 -15.74
CA ARG A 387 1.49 -24.08 -16.64
C ARG A 387 2.61 -24.80 -15.88
N GLY A 388 3.26 -25.76 -16.55
CA GLY A 388 4.36 -26.51 -15.94
C GLY A 388 3.88 -27.67 -15.07
N LEU A 389 2.64 -28.12 -15.26
CA LEU A 389 2.09 -29.28 -14.54
C LEU A 389 2.69 -30.60 -15.01
N GLY A 390 3.47 -30.62 -16.09
CA GLY A 390 4.09 -31.83 -16.63
C GLY A 390 4.47 -31.67 -18.11
N ALA A 391 5.00 -32.75 -18.69
CA ALA A 391 5.41 -32.81 -20.09
C ALA A 391 4.21 -33.07 -21.01
N ALA A 392 3.83 -32.04 -21.80
CA ALA A 392 2.65 -32.06 -22.65
C ALA A 392 2.60 -33.17 -23.73
N ARG A 393 3.72 -33.83 -24.05
CA ARG A 393 3.84 -34.83 -25.13
C ARG A 393 4.25 -36.21 -24.64
N SER A 394 4.04 -36.51 -23.36
CA SER A 394 4.35 -37.83 -22.81
C SER A 394 3.13 -38.74 -22.80
N ASN A 395 3.36 -40.01 -23.06
CA ASN A 395 2.40 -41.10 -22.89
C ASN A 395 2.56 -41.80 -21.52
N ILE A 396 3.45 -41.30 -20.67
CA ILE A 396 3.67 -41.78 -19.29
C ILE A 396 2.96 -40.81 -18.34
N SER A 397 2.08 -41.33 -17.49
CA SER A 397 1.26 -40.56 -16.55
C SER A 397 2.12 -39.64 -15.68
N ALA A 398 3.12 -40.19 -15.00
CA ALA A 398 4.00 -39.46 -14.08
C ALA A 398 4.84 -38.34 -14.75
N GLN A 399 5.07 -38.45 -16.07
CA GLN A 399 5.75 -37.39 -16.82
C GLN A 399 4.77 -36.36 -17.37
N SER A 400 3.61 -36.80 -17.84
CA SER A 400 2.55 -35.93 -18.40
C SER A 400 1.92 -35.00 -17.37
N LEU A 401 1.90 -35.47 -16.11
CA LEU A 401 1.40 -34.76 -14.95
C LEU A 401 2.36 -35.04 -13.79
N ASP A 402 3.04 -34.02 -13.29
CA ASP A 402 3.97 -34.09 -12.17
C ASP A 402 3.20 -34.05 -10.84
N GLU A 403 3.49 -35.02 -9.97
CA GLU A 403 2.77 -35.21 -8.71
C GLU A 403 2.98 -34.06 -7.72
N LYS A 404 4.19 -33.50 -7.68
CA LYS A 404 4.53 -32.40 -6.77
C LYS A 404 3.77 -31.14 -7.16
N SER A 405 3.75 -30.84 -8.45
CA SER A 405 3.03 -29.69 -9.00
C SER A 405 1.52 -29.82 -8.81
N LEU A 406 0.99 -31.03 -8.99
CA LEU A 406 -0.42 -31.33 -8.76
C LEU A 406 -0.82 -31.19 -7.29
N THR A 407 -0.01 -31.73 -6.37
CA THR A 407 -0.23 -31.61 -4.92
C THR A 407 -0.17 -30.15 -4.48
N TRP A 408 0.84 -29.41 -4.95
CA TRP A 408 0.99 -27.99 -4.66
C TRP A 408 -0.22 -27.17 -5.10
N LEU A 409 -0.78 -27.49 -6.27
CA LEU A 409 -1.97 -26.81 -6.81
C LEU A 409 -3.20 -27.09 -5.96
N GLY A 410 -3.36 -28.33 -5.47
CA GLY A 410 -4.39 -28.67 -4.49
C GLY A 410 -4.25 -27.85 -3.21
N ASP A 411 -3.05 -27.85 -2.61
CA ASP A 411 -2.76 -27.17 -1.34
C ASP A 411 -2.95 -25.64 -1.40
N HIS A 412 -2.69 -25.02 -2.56
CA HIS A 412 -2.78 -23.57 -2.75
C HIS A 412 -4.06 -23.12 -3.45
N SER A 413 -4.96 -24.03 -3.82
CA SER A 413 -6.19 -23.73 -4.57
C SER A 413 -7.04 -22.63 -3.90
N GLY A 414 -7.28 -22.74 -2.58
CA GLY A 414 -8.04 -21.74 -1.83
C GLY A 414 -7.33 -20.38 -1.72
N ALA A 415 -5.99 -20.38 -1.62
CA ALA A 415 -5.22 -19.13 -1.62
C ALA A 415 -5.27 -18.45 -3.00
N ILE A 416 -5.16 -19.22 -4.09
CA ILE A 416 -5.30 -18.71 -5.46
C ILE A 416 -6.70 -18.11 -5.66
N GLU A 417 -7.75 -18.82 -5.23
CA GLU A 417 -9.13 -18.33 -5.33
C GLU A 417 -9.32 -17.00 -4.59
N ALA A 418 -8.87 -16.92 -3.33
CA ALA A 418 -8.97 -15.71 -2.53
C ALA A 418 -8.20 -14.52 -3.13
N LEU A 419 -6.95 -14.74 -3.55
CA LEU A 419 -6.11 -13.70 -4.14
C LEU A 419 -6.63 -13.24 -5.51
N LEU A 420 -7.09 -14.15 -6.37
CA LEU A 420 -7.62 -13.81 -7.68
C LEU A 420 -8.96 -13.08 -7.57
N THR A 421 -9.80 -13.50 -6.61
CA THR A 421 -11.04 -12.78 -6.27
C THR A 421 -10.73 -11.38 -5.80
N ALA A 422 -9.78 -11.21 -4.87
CA ALA A 422 -9.37 -9.89 -4.40
C ALA A 422 -8.80 -9.02 -5.55
N ARG A 423 -8.03 -9.59 -6.48
CA ARG A 423 -7.59 -8.89 -7.71
C ARG A 423 -8.78 -8.43 -8.55
N ALA A 424 -9.74 -9.31 -8.83
CA ALA A 424 -10.92 -8.98 -9.63
C ALA A 424 -11.74 -7.84 -9.01
N TYR A 425 -11.90 -7.85 -7.68
CA TYR A 425 -12.58 -6.77 -6.97
C TYR A 425 -11.82 -5.45 -7.05
N SER A 426 -10.50 -5.50 -6.97
CA SER A 426 -9.64 -4.32 -7.07
C SER A 426 -9.77 -3.60 -8.42
N VAL A 427 -10.03 -4.35 -9.49
CA VAL A 427 -9.97 -3.86 -10.87
C VAL A 427 -11.35 -3.58 -11.47
N SER A 428 -12.34 -4.46 -11.25
CA SER A 428 -13.61 -4.45 -12.00
C SER A 428 -14.87 -4.31 -11.14
N ILE A 429 -14.88 -4.87 -9.91
CA ILE A 429 -16.12 -4.98 -9.13
C ILE A 429 -16.27 -3.81 -8.16
N ASP A 430 -15.46 -3.78 -7.09
CA ASP A 430 -15.43 -2.70 -6.10
C ASP A 430 -14.10 -2.74 -5.30
N PRO A 431 -13.20 -1.76 -5.49
CA PRO A 431 -11.92 -1.70 -4.77
C PRO A 431 -12.07 -1.36 -3.27
N SER A 432 -13.21 -0.83 -2.82
CA SER A 432 -13.40 -0.50 -1.42
C SER A 432 -13.51 -1.75 -0.52
N LEU A 433 -13.86 -2.88 -1.11
CA LEU A 433 -14.11 -4.14 -0.42
C LEU A 433 -12.85 -5.01 -0.24
N VAL A 434 -11.69 -4.57 -0.75
CA VAL A 434 -10.46 -5.38 -0.76
C VAL A 434 -9.44 -4.81 0.21
N GLU A 435 -8.91 -5.67 1.08
CA GLU A 435 -7.84 -5.33 2.02
C GLU A 435 -6.45 -5.59 1.40
N LEU A 436 -5.56 -4.61 1.50
CA LEU A 436 -4.16 -4.67 1.11
C LEU A 436 -3.27 -4.49 2.32
N SER A 437 -2.14 -5.18 2.33
CA SER A 437 -1.05 -4.91 3.27
C SER A 437 -0.03 -4.01 2.56
N VAL A 438 0.07 -2.76 3.01
CA VAL A 438 0.99 -1.76 2.45
C VAL A 438 2.10 -1.48 3.45
N ASP A 439 3.34 -1.60 2.99
CA ASP A 439 4.52 -1.27 3.78
C ASP A 439 4.74 0.25 3.75
N LYS A 440 4.34 0.91 4.84
CA LYS A 440 4.54 2.35 5.00
C LYS A 440 5.86 2.61 5.70
N LEU A 441 6.62 3.55 5.15
CA LEU A 441 7.84 4.06 5.76
C LEU A 441 7.46 4.87 7.00
N MET A 442 7.75 4.34 8.18
CA MET A 442 7.54 5.04 9.45
C MET A 442 8.87 5.41 10.09
N VAL A 443 8.91 6.60 10.67
CA VAL A 443 10.06 7.04 11.47
C VAL A 443 10.10 6.18 12.72
N ALA A 444 11.17 5.41 12.92
CA ALA A 444 11.38 4.65 14.15
C ALA A 444 11.85 5.62 15.25
N MET A 445 10.92 6.43 15.76
CA MET A 445 11.18 7.29 16.91
C MET A 445 11.06 6.45 18.17
N SER A 446 12.16 6.31 18.92
CA SER A 446 12.17 5.56 20.18
C SER A 446 11.32 6.28 21.23
N SER A 447 10.58 5.52 22.04
CA SER A 447 9.83 6.07 23.19
C SER A 447 10.74 6.85 24.15
N LEU A 448 12.02 6.48 24.21
CA LEU A 448 13.04 7.20 24.97
C LEU A 448 13.36 8.58 24.38
N GLN A 449 13.40 8.73 23.05
CA GLN A 449 13.62 10.02 22.39
C GLN A 449 12.44 10.97 22.63
N LEU A 450 11.20 10.45 22.57
CA LEU A 450 9.99 11.19 22.93
C LEU A 450 9.99 11.62 24.40
N PHE A 451 10.43 10.74 25.30
CA PHE A 451 10.54 11.07 26.72
C PHE A 451 11.61 12.14 26.97
N LEU A 452 12.79 12.01 26.37
CA LEU A 452 13.89 12.95 26.53
C LEU A 452 13.51 14.35 25.99
N THR A 453 12.85 14.44 24.83
CA THR A 453 12.36 15.72 24.29
C THR A 453 11.31 16.38 25.19
N CYS A 454 10.35 15.60 25.72
CA CYS A 454 9.39 16.12 26.69
C CYS A 454 10.06 16.55 28.00
N LEU A 455 11.04 15.80 28.48
CA LEU A 455 11.79 16.11 29.70
C LEU A 455 12.55 17.44 29.58
N ALA A 456 13.13 17.73 28.41
CA ALA A 456 13.80 19.01 28.17
C ALA A 456 12.84 20.21 28.29
N LEU A 457 11.62 20.09 27.75
CA LEU A 457 10.58 21.12 27.89
C LEU A 457 10.16 21.32 29.36
N VAL A 458 10.01 20.23 30.10
CA VAL A 458 9.65 20.28 31.53
C VAL A 458 10.77 20.93 32.35
N LEU A 459 12.02 20.54 32.12
CA LEU A 459 13.17 21.13 32.81
C LEU A 459 13.26 22.63 32.49
N ALA A 460 13.13 23.03 31.22
CA ALA A 460 13.09 24.44 30.81
C ALA A 460 12.02 25.23 31.57
N ALA A 461 10.81 24.69 31.70
CA ALA A 461 9.73 25.33 32.45
C ALA A 461 10.04 25.44 33.95
N VAL A 462 10.57 24.39 34.58
CA VAL A 462 10.96 24.39 36.00
C VAL A 462 12.03 25.43 36.28
N ILE A 463 13.03 25.57 35.39
CA ILE A 463 14.11 26.56 35.53
C ILE A 463 13.56 27.97 35.33
N TRP A 464 12.71 28.17 34.34
CA TRP A 464 12.09 29.46 34.07
C TRP A 464 11.31 29.95 35.29
N ILE A 465 10.52 29.05 35.90
CA ILE A 465 9.79 29.32 37.14
C ILE A 465 10.77 29.57 38.30
N GLY A 466 11.79 28.73 38.46
CA GLY A 466 12.80 28.87 39.52
C GLY A 466 13.56 30.19 39.47
N LEU A 467 13.95 30.64 38.27
CA LEU A 467 14.57 31.94 38.02
C LEU A 467 13.61 33.09 38.32
N MET A 468 12.33 32.97 37.94
CA MET A 468 11.32 33.98 38.27
C MET A 468 11.17 34.21 39.78
N TYR A 469 11.29 33.17 40.60
CA TYR A 469 11.14 33.27 42.06
C TYR A 469 12.44 33.59 42.80
N SER A 470 13.60 33.17 42.27
CA SER A 470 14.88 33.20 43.01
C SER A 470 15.87 34.26 42.52
N ALA A 471 15.66 34.86 41.35
CA ALA A 471 16.55 35.90 40.84
C ALA A 471 16.24 37.24 41.53
N ASP A 472 17.17 37.71 42.37
CA ASP A 472 17.15 39.10 42.85
C ASP A 472 17.41 40.06 41.66
N GLY A 473 16.80 41.25 41.67
CA GLY A 473 16.66 42.15 40.50
C GLY A 473 17.94 42.63 39.81
N HIS A 474 19.10 42.34 40.38
CA HIS A 474 20.40 42.56 39.75
C HIS A 474 20.74 41.52 38.67
N TRP A 475 20.08 40.35 38.67
CA TRP A 475 20.29 39.29 37.67
C TRP A 475 19.21 39.24 36.58
N SER A 476 18.16 40.07 36.68
CA SER A 476 17.04 40.09 35.74
C SER A 476 17.22 41.04 34.54
N SER A 477 18.34 41.76 34.45
CA SER A 477 18.61 42.68 33.34
C SER A 477 19.65 42.09 32.38
N THR A 478 19.26 41.94 31.11
CA THR A 478 20.21 41.66 30.03
C THR A 478 20.97 42.94 29.70
N LEU A 479 22.25 42.82 29.30
CA LEU A 479 23.12 43.95 28.94
C LEU A 479 22.49 44.88 27.89
N LEU A 480 21.68 44.32 26.97
CA LEU A 480 20.93 45.04 25.95
C LEU A 480 19.82 45.93 26.56
N GLY A 481 19.14 45.46 27.62
CA GLY A 481 18.14 46.23 28.34
C GLY A 481 18.73 47.46 29.05
N ASN A 482 19.95 47.32 29.59
CA ASN A 482 20.67 48.46 30.19
C ASN A 482 21.13 49.49 29.15
N LEU A 483 21.46 49.07 27.92
CA LEU A 483 21.91 49.97 26.86
C LEU A 483 20.75 50.76 26.22
N ILE A 484 19.59 50.14 26.06
CA ILE A 484 18.38 50.76 25.47
C ILE A 484 17.75 51.76 26.45
N HIS A 485 17.84 51.50 27.75
CA HIS A 485 17.24 52.37 28.77
C HIS A 485 18.14 53.56 29.16
N THR A 486 19.45 53.48 28.94
CA THR A 486 20.38 54.60 29.13
C THR A 486 20.40 55.58 27.96
N THR A 487 19.81 55.19 26.82
CA THR A 487 19.77 55.99 25.59
C THR A 487 18.39 56.56 25.27
N SER A 488 17.33 56.20 26.00
CA SER A 488 16.00 56.79 25.84
C SER A 488 15.75 57.87 26.89
N GLU A 489 15.43 59.08 26.42
CA GLU A 489 15.24 60.28 27.23
C GLU A 489 14.17 60.11 28.31
N MET A 490 14.48 60.68 29.47
CA MET A 490 13.59 60.81 30.62
C MET A 490 12.31 61.56 30.21
N ASN A 491 11.18 60.88 30.27
CA ASN A 491 10.01 61.35 31.02
C ASN A 491 9.00 60.21 31.17
N GLU A 492 8.58 60.01 32.42
CA GLU A 492 7.43 59.20 32.85
C GLU A 492 7.46 57.70 32.52
N ALA A 493 8.06 56.90 33.39
CA ALA A 493 7.48 55.63 33.84
C ALA A 493 8.22 55.10 35.07
N ASN A 494 7.47 54.65 36.07
CA ASN A 494 7.99 53.88 37.20
C ASN A 494 8.83 52.71 36.66
N PRO A 495 10.13 52.63 37.00
CA PRO A 495 10.98 51.55 36.54
C PRO A 495 10.54 50.25 37.22
N GLY A 496 9.74 49.43 36.53
CA GLY A 496 9.28 48.13 36.99
C GLY A 496 10.38 47.09 37.28
N TYR A 497 11.64 47.52 37.29
CA TYR A 497 12.85 46.72 37.49
C TYR A 497 13.50 46.88 38.88
N VAL A 498 12.97 47.73 39.77
CA VAL A 498 13.36 47.76 41.19
C VAL A 498 12.14 47.49 42.07
N LYS A 499 11.83 46.22 42.33
CA LYS A 499 10.74 45.85 43.27
C LYS A 499 11.09 46.07 44.75
N LYS A 500 12.37 46.23 45.08
CA LYS A 500 12.88 46.72 46.37
C LYS A 500 14.14 47.54 46.13
N ALA A 501 14.07 48.85 46.30
CA ALA A 501 15.27 49.67 46.39
C ALA A 501 15.98 49.30 47.70
N PRO A 502 17.33 49.12 47.72
CA PRO A 502 18.04 49.00 48.99
C PRO A 502 17.78 50.27 49.81
N GLU A 503 17.44 50.11 51.08
CA GLU A 503 17.04 51.22 51.94
C GLU A 503 18.30 52.01 52.33
N ILE A 504 18.59 53.07 51.58
CA ILE A 504 19.74 53.94 51.82
C ILE A 504 19.39 54.88 52.99
N THR A 505 19.81 54.52 54.19
CA THR A 505 19.62 55.35 55.38
C THR A 505 20.87 56.18 55.65
N LEU A 506 20.72 57.51 55.59
CA LEU A 506 21.75 58.46 56.00
C LEU A 506 21.75 58.55 57.53
N LEU A 507 22.66 57.85 58.18
CA LEU A 507 22.83 57.93 59.64
C LEU A 507 23.77 59.08 59.99
N PRO A 508 23.31 60.12 60.72
CA PRO A 508 24.19 61.20 61.16
C PRO A 508 25.05 60.73 62.35
N MET A 509 26.34 60.48 62.13
CA MET A 509 27.33 60.35 63.21
C MET A 509 28.16 61.63 63.29
N GLY A 510 27.68 62.60 64.09
CA GLY A 510 28.40 63.86 64.34
C GLY A 510 28.59 64.71 63.07
N ARG A 511 29.80 65.26 62.86
CA ARG A 511 30.11 66.22 61.78
C ARG A 511 30.43 65.58 60.40
N LYS A 512 30.23 64.27 60.19
CA LYS A 512 30.37 63.63 58.88
C LYS A 512 29.14 62.75 58.57
N LYS A 513 28.67 62.80 57.32
CA LYS A 513 27.60 61.93 56.82
C LYS A 513 28.21 60.64 56.30
N VAL A 514 27.73 59.50 56.78
CA VAL A 514 28.17 58.16 56.35
C VAL A 514 27.00 57.50 55.64
N LEU A 515 27.27 56.90 54.49
CA LEU A 515 26.28 56.12 53.75
C LEU A 515 26.34 54.67 54.25
N ALA A 516 25.23 54.18 54.78
CA ALA A 516 25.06 52.78 55.10
C ALA A 516 24.26 52.12 53.97
N VAL A 517 24.83 51.06 53.38
CA VAL A 517 24.16 50.23 52.36
C VAL A 517 24.32 48.79 52.79
N ASP A 518 23.19 48.14 53.10
CA ASP A 518 23.07 46.71 53.43
C ASP A 518 24.18 46.16 54.37
N GLY A 519 24.32 46.80 55.53
CA GLY A 519 25.20 46.34 56.62
C GLY A 519 26.68 46.76 56.53
N GLY A 520 27.09 47.45 55.46
CA GLY A 520 28.42 48.07 55.33
C GLY A 520 28.35 49.60 55.40
N THR A 521 29.41 50.25 55.92
CA THR A 521 29.48 51.74 56.00
C THR A 521 30.60 52.30 55.12
N LEU A 522 30.28 53.34 54.34
CA LEU A 522 31.22 54.07 53.48
C LEU A 522 31.26 55.56 53.88
N THR A 523 32.45 56.05 54.22
CA THR A 523 32.70 57.45 54.63
C THR A 523 33.12 58.31 53.44
N ILE A 524 32.39 59.39 53.19
CA ILE A 524 32.76 60.40 52.17
C ILE A 524 33.52 61.54 52.86
N SER A 525 34.78 61.76 52.48
CA SER A 525 35.58 62.91 52.92
C SER A 525 35.21 64.16 52.14
N ASN A 526 34.70 65.18 52.83
CA ASN A 526 34.24 66.45 52.27
C ASN A 526 35.44 67.37 51.95
N THR A 527 35.71 67.66 50.68
CA THR A 527 36.60 68.76 50.27
C THR A 527 35.77 70.00 49.94
N GLY A 528 35.85 70.99 50.85
CA GLY A 528 35.71 72.42 50.59
C GLY A 528 34.43 72.95 49.91
N LEU A 529 33.46 73.41 50.71
CA LEU A 529 32.52 74.45 50.30
C LEU A 529 33.28 75.78 50.14
N THR A 530 33.32 76.35 48.94
CA THR A 530 33.44 77.80 48.74
C THR A 530 32.05 78.40 48.57
N SER A 531 31.75 79.39 49.41
CA SER A 531 30.51 80.15 49.44
C SER A 531 30.28 80.94 48.16
N MET A 532 29.11 80.77 47.55
CA MET A 532 28.55 81.74 46.59
C MET A 532 28.19 83.05 47.32
N GLN A 533 28.64 84.17 46.77
CA GLN A 533 28.02 85.49 46.98
C GLN A 533 27.75 86.13 45.60
N PRO A 534 26.79 87.08 45.51
CA PRO A 534 25.82 87.17 44.43
C PRO A 534 26.24 88.11 43.30
N PHE A 535 25.59 87.95 42.15
CA PHE A 535 25.70 88.80 40.97
C PHE A 535 25.42 90.29 41.30
N ALA A 536 26.38 91.15 40.99
CA ALA A 536 26.14 92.57 40.75
C ALA A 536 26.86 93.00 39.47
N THR A 537 26.16 93.89 38.77
CA THR A 537 26.40 94.62 37.53
C THR A 537 27.83 95.09 37.24
N PHE A 538 28.12 95.17 35.92
CA PHE A 538 29.25 95.81 35.25
C PHE A 538 29.80 97.07 35.93
N ASP A 539 31.13 97.20 35.96
CA ASP A 539 31.85 98.48 35.95
C ASP A 539 33.08 98.39 35.03
N PRO A 540 33.49 99.47 34.33
CA PRO A 540 34.80 99.54 33.66
C PRO A 540 35.87 100.23 34.54
N PHE A 541 37.07 99.63 34.51
CA PHE A 541 38.44 100.08 34.91
C PHE A 541 38.77 101.59 34.87
N PRO A 542 39.93 102.10 35.41
CA PRO A 542 41.19 101.41 35.81
C PRO A 542 41.90 101.93 37.11
N GLY A 543 42.97 101.25 37.55
CA GLY A 543 43.90 101.83 38.54
C GLY A 543 44.90 100.85 39.19
N ASP A 544 45.97 100.55 38.47
CA ASP A 544 47.26 99.97 38.92
C ASP A 544 47.96 100.85 40.01
N PRO A 545 49.11 100.49 40.66
CA PRO A 545 49.88 99.23 40.65
C PRO A 545 50.58 98.85 42.01
N LYS A 546 51.42 97.80 41.93
CA LYS A 546 52.73 97.57 42.62
C LYS A 546 52.84 96.68 43.88
N GLY A 547 53.69 95.65 43.71
CA GLY A 547 54.52 95.00 44.74
C GLY A 547 54.50 93.46 44.65
N HIS A 548 55.20 92.82 43.70
CA HIS A 548 56.54 92.19 43.85
C HIS A 548 56.64 91.20 45.04
N MET A 549 57.12 89.96 44.95
CA MET A 549 57.86 89.22 43.89
C MET A 549 57.96 87.73 44.30
N GLU A 550 57.90 86.82 43.31
CA GLU A 550 58.79 85.64 43.12
C GLU A 550 58.71 84.43 44.10
N VAL A 551 58.78 83.14 43.71
CA VAL A 551 59.39 82.43 42.55
C VAL A 551 58.66 81.08 42.29
N ASP A 552 58.34 80.82 41.01
CA ASP A 552 58.40 79.60 40.15
C ASP A 552 58.25 78.17 40.74
N ALA A 553 57.64 77.18 40.04
CA ALA A 553 57.78 76.87 38.62
C ALA A 553 56.61 76.09 37.99
N TYR A 554 56.16 76.60 36.83
CA TYR A 554 55.73 75.98 35.55
C TYR A 554 54.89 74.69 35.51
N SER A 555 53.98 74.46 34.55
CA SER A 555 53.01 75.24 33.75
C SER A 555 52.46 74.25 32.71
N LEU A 556 51.14 74.08 32.65
CA LEU A 556 50.48 73.57 31.44
C LEU A 556 50.12 74.78 30.56
N SER A 557 50.62 74.75 29.33
CA SER A 557 50.23 75.56 28.17
C SER A 557 50.14 74.53 27.04
N TYR A 558 49.26 74.56 26.05
CA TYR A 558 48.35 75.54 25.47
C TYR A 558 47.28 74.66 24.78
N GLY A 559 46.04 75.11 24.58
CA GLY A 559 45.74 75.85 23.36
C GLY A 559 45.22 74.91 22.27
N ASP A 560 43.93 75.03 21.99
CA ASP A 560 43.30 74.49 20.79
C ASP A 560 43.81 75.25 19.55
N GLN A 561 44.20 74.52 18.50
CA GLN A 561 44.29 75.09 17.14
C GLN A 561 44.15 74.01 16.07
N ASN A 562 43.10 74.21 15.27
CA ASN A 562 42.92 73.73 13.91
C ASN A 562 44.20 73.73 13.04
N THR A 563 44.37 72.66 12.26
CA THR A 563 44.47 72.62 10.78
C THR A 563 45.48 71.57 10.32
N GLY A 564 45.10 70.73 9.35
CA GLY A 564 46.10 69.91 8.66
C GLY A 564 45.62 68.67 7.91
N ARG A 565 44.75 68.87 6.91
CA ARG A 565 44.78 68.21 5.58
C ARG A 565 44.87 66.67 5.45
N GLN A 566 43.89 66.15 4.68
CA GLN A 566 44.03 65.28 3.47
C GLN A 566 44.74 63.92 3.67
N ARG A 567 44.26 62.77 3.21
CA ARG A 567 43.38 62.37 2.08
C ARG A 567 43.33 60.83 2.22
N LEU A 568 42.23 60.11 2.01
CA LEU A 568 41.91 59.39 0.76
C LEU A 568 40.68 58.51 1.06
N LEU A 569 39.58 58.75 0.33
CA LEU A 569 38.88 57.80 -0.55
C LEU A 569 38.02 56.73 0.16
N SER A 570 36.84 56.33 -0.29
CA SER A 570 35.86 56.80 -1.29
C SER A 570 34.77 55.73 -1.34
N SER A 571 33.50 56.14 -1.47
CA SER A 571 32.36 55.42 -2.09
C SER A 571 31.94 54.06 -1.49
N SER A 572 30.67 53.71 -1.31
CA SER A 572 29.47 54.06 -2.07
C SER A 572 28.19 53.70 -1.30
N GLU A 573 27.22 54.62 -1.26
CA GLU A 573 25.78 54.31 -1.32
C GLU A 573 25.40 53.91 -2.77
N PRO A 574 24.21 53.33 -3.10
CA PRO A 574 22.93 53.48 -2.39
C PRO A 574 21.99 52.24 -2.32
N ASN A 575 20.90 52.43 -1.60
CA ASN A 575 19.61 51.71 -1.69
C ASN A 575 19.21 51.31 -3.12
N TYR A 576 18.49 50.18 -3.29
CA TYR A 576 17.19 50.13 -3.97
C TYR A 576 16.40 48.83 -3.68
N MET A 577 15.08 49.00 -3.69
CA MET A 577 13.98 48.05 -3.56
C MET A 577 13.84 46.97 -4.66
N TYR A 578 13.01 45.96 -4.32
CA TYR A 578 12.03 45.18 -5.14
C TYR A 578 12.43 43.87 -5.87
N ARG A 579 11.64 42.83 -5.54
CA ARG A 579 11.09 41.71 -6.36
C ARG A 579 12.06 40.80 -7.14
N ARG A 580 12.11 39.53 -6.72
CA ARG A 580 11.33 38.44 -7.34
C ARG A 580 11.11 37.30 -6.36
#